data_AF-A0A3D5D5L3-F1
#
_entry.id   AF-A0A3D5D5L3-F1
#
_cell.length_a   1.000
_cell.length_b   1.000
_cell.length_c   1.000
_cell.angle_alpha   90.00
_cell.angle_beta   90.00
_cell.angle_gamma   90.00
#
_symmetry.space_group_name_H-M   'P 1'
#
loop_
_entity.id
_entity.type
_entity.pdbx_description
1 polymer ?
#
loop_
_entity_poly.entity_id
_entity_poly.type
_entity_poly.pdbx_seq_one_letter_code
_entity_poly.pdbx_strand_id
1 'polypeptide(L)'
;MKPLLSGLLAVALCTAAQAADLTTSIKTIRAVGPEGQGNAAAAKAWQTLSKAEASALPQILTAMDGANPLAANWLRAAVDTIAAREKKLPIDALQKFLADQSHTPRARRLAFELIRAADAKLAAKLIPGMINDPSVELRREAVAQVLDAGKIANQPAIAVKEYRKALDAARDIDQIKAATKALRDLKQEVDLPRHFGFLMHWNVIGPFDNSERAGFAKVFPPETNVDLEAMYDGKAGKVKWSSFVTADEYGMVDINKAYPGPGDGLKEVTAYAYTEYHAAAGPVQLRLGCKNAWKIWLNGKLVFGRDEYHRGMRIDQYQLDVNLAKGRNTLLIKLCQNEQMQDWTKQWQFQLRVCDPTGTAILAADRPPTPKKGTNNQ
;
A
#
# COMPACT_ATOMS: atom_id res chain seq x y z
N MET A 1 43.51 11.05 51.36
CA MET A 1 42.47 11.69 50.54
C MET A 1 42.78 11.44 49.06
N LYS A 2 41.92 10.65 48.41
CA LYS A 2 41.56 10.52 46.97
C LYS A 2 42.57 10.92 45.86
N PRO A 3 42.87 9.95 44.97
CA PRO A 3 42.90 10.14 43.52
C PRO A 3 41.74 9.34 42.92
N LEU A 4 40.57 9.96 42.74
CA LEU A 4 39.39 9.28 42.17
C LEU A 4 38.61 10.13 41.17
N LEU A 5 39.05 11.36 40.86
CA LEU A 5 38.33 12.26 39.95
C LEU A 5 38.88 12.31 38.51
N SER A 6 40.15 11.96 38.26
CA SER A 6 40.74 12.10 36.91
C SER A 6 40.31 11.02 35.91
N GLY A 7 39.94 9.82 36.38
CA GLY A 7 39.46 8.73 35.52
C GLY A 7 38.03 8.94 35.00
N LEU A 8 37.17 9.60 35.79
CA LEU A 8 35.78 9.90 35.41
C LEU A 8 35.68 10.97 34.32
N LEU A 9 36.59 11.95 34.31
CA LEU A 9 36.58 13.04 33.34
C LEU A 9 37.06 12.59 31.94
N ALA A 10 38.10 11.75 31.88
CA ALA A 10 38.63 11.24 30.62
C ALA A 10 37.68 10.25 29.92
N VAL A 11 36.98 9.40 30.68
CA VAL A 11 35.96 8.49 30.15
C VAL A 11 34.75 9.27 29.63
N ALA A 12 34.33 10.35 30.30
CA ALA A 12 33.23 11.20 29.86
C ALA A 12 33.54 12.01 28.57
N LEU A 13 34.80 12.41 28.38
CA LEU A 13 35.24 13.13 27.16
C LEU A 13 35.31 12.21 25.94
N CYS A 14 35.77 10.95 26.09
CA CYS A 14 35.82 9.98 25.00
C CYS A 14 34.42 9.56 24.53
N THR A 15 33.45 9.37 25.44
CA THR A 15 32.07 9.00 25.07
C THR A 15 31.34 10.13 24.34
N ALA A 16 31.58 11.39 24.73
CA ALA A 16 31.01 12.56 24.06
C ALA A 16 31.53 12.75 22.63
N ALA A 17 32.84 12.56 22.41
CA ALA A 17 33.44 12.65 21.07
C ALA A 17 32.90 11.57 20.12
N GLN A 18 32.78 10.32 20.60
CA GLN A 18 32.28 9.22 19.79
C GLN A 18 30.79 9.37 19.44
N ALA A 19 29.98 9.95 20.34
CA ALA A 19 28.58 10.29 20.07
C ALA A 19 28.42 11.43 19.04
N ALA A 20 29.33 12.42 19.06
CA ALA A 20 29.36 13.52 18.08
C ALA A 20 29.73 13.02 16.67
N ASP A 21 30.68 12.09 16.58
CA ASP A 21 31.09 11.46 15.31
C ASP A 21 29.97 10.61 14.69
N LEU A 22 29.21 9.89 15.53
CA LEU A 22 28.07 9.09 15.11
C LEU A 22 26.96 9.95 14.50
N THR A 23 26.60 11.03 15.18
CA THR A 23 25.56 11.97 14.74
C THR A 23 25.94 12.66 13.42
N THR A 24 27.21 13.05 13.29
CA THR A 24 27.75 13.67 12.07
C THR A 24 27.74 12.70 10.89
N SER A 25 28.15 11.44 11.12
CA SER A 25 28.11 10.39 10.10
C SER A 25 26.69 10.10 9.62
N ILE A 26 25.73 10.00 10.55
CA ILE A 26 24.31 9.83 10.24
C ILE A 26 23.79 11.00 9.38
N LYS A 27 24.07 12.25 9.78
CA LYS A 27 23.65 13.43 9.02
C LYS A 27 24.19 13.42 7.59
N THR A 28 25.47 13.03 7.44
CA THR A 28 26.12 12.94 6.13
C THR A 28 25.47 11.89 5.24
N ILE A 29 25.15 10.70 5.78
CA ILE A 29 24.45 9.65 5.03
C ILE A 29 23.04 10.08 4.64
N ARG A 30 22.32 10.77 5.53
CA ARG A 30 20.96 11.27 5.24
C ARG A 30 20.92 12.32 4.14
N ALA A 31 22.04 12.97 3.83
CA ALA A 31 22.14 13.96 2.77
C ALA A 31 22.38 13.36 1.36
N VAL A 32 22.49 12.03 1.24
CA VAL A 32 22.64 11.38 -0.08
C VAL A 32 21.44 11.67 -0.96
N GLY A 33 21.72 12.14 -2.18
CA GLY A 33 20.72 12.53 -3.17
C GLY A 33 20.72 11.64 -4.42
N PRO A 34 19.86 11.97 -5.40
CA PRO A 34 19.83 11.27 -6.67
C PRO A 34 21.15 11.42 -7.44
N GLU A 35 21.36 10.56 -8.44
CA GLU A 35 22.51 10.63 -9.37
C GLU A 35 23.89 10.62 -8.68
N GLY A 36 23.96 10.01 -7.49
CA GLY A 36 25.21 9.83 -6.75
C GLY A 36 25.65 11.05 -5.92
N GLN A 37 24.81 12.08 -5.80
CA GLN A 37 25.09 13.23 -4.95
C GLN A 37 25.35 12.80 -3.50
N GLY A 38 26.49 13.21 -2.95
CA GLY A 38 26.89 12.90 -1.57
C GLY A 38 27.48 11.50 -1.34
N ASN A 39 27.54 10.63 -2.35
CA ASN A 39 27.99 9.24 -2.18
C ASN A 39 29.41 9.11 -1.62
N ALA A 40 30.37 9.92 -2.08
CA ALA A 40 31.75 9.85 -1.60
C ALA A 40 31.88 10.22 -0.11
N ALA A 41 31.12 11.23 0.34
CA ALA A 41 31.05 11.61 1.74
C ALA A 41 30.32 10.54 2.57
N ALA A 42 29.22 10.00 2.05
CA ALA A 42 28.47 8.92 2.68
C ALA A 42 29.30 7.65 2.84
N ALA A 43 30.15 7.29 1.88
CA ALA A 43 31.06 6.15 1.99
C ALA A 43 32.05 6.31 3.15
N LYS A 44 32.63 7.51 3.33
CA LYS A 44 33.51 7.80 4.48
C LYS A 44 32.74 7.79 5.80
N ALA A 45 31.57 8.43 5.84
CA ALA A 45 30.69 8.43 7.00
C ALA A 45 30.24 7.00 7.38
N TRP A 46 29.96 6.16 6.39
CA TRP A 46 29.58 4.77 6.58
C TRP A 46 30.73 3.95 7.19
N GLN A 47 31.99 4.18 6.79
CA GLN A 47 33.15 3.53 7.41
C GLN A 47 33.31 3.87 8.89
N THR A 48 32.96 5.10 9.29
CA THR A 48 32.91 5.50 10.70
C THR A 48 31.73 4.83 11.40
N LEU A 49 30.55 4.89 10.78
CA LEU A 49 29.31 4.36 11.32
C LEU A 49 29.38 2.85 11.56
N SER A 50 29.89 2.07 10.59
CA SER A 50 30.01 0.62 10.66
C SER A 50 31.02 0.12 11.68
N LYS A 51 31.88 1.01 12.19
CA LYS A 51 32.82 0.72 13.28
C LYS A 51 32.20 0.91 14.66
N ALA A 52 31.05 1.56 14.78
CA ALA A 52 30.39 1.82 16.06
C ALA A 52 30.06 0.51 16.81
N GLU A 53 30.00 0.58 18.13
CA GLU A 53 29.64 -0.54 19.00
C GLU A 53 28.17 -0.96 18.82
N ALA A 54 27.81 -2.19 19.23
CA ALA A 54 26.45 -2.70 19.14
C ALA A 54 25.40 -1.78 19.80
N SER A 55 25.79 -1.04 20.84
CA SER A 55 24.92 -0.08 21.55
C SER A 55 24.43 1.09 20.68
N ALA A 56 25.10 1.36 19.55
CA ALA A 56 24.68 2.40 18.60
C ALA A 56 23.50 1.97 17.70
N LEU A 57 23.19 0.66 17.62
CA LEU A 57 22.18 0.12 16.71
C LEU A 57 20.82 0.83 16.79
N PRO A 58 20.22 1.09 17.98
CA PRO A 58 18.94 1.81 18.05
C PRO A 58 19.01 3.22 17.46
N GLN A 59 20.12 3.94 17.63
CA GLN A 59 20.29 5.28 17.07
C GLN A 59 20.40 5.24 15.54
N ILE A 60 21.10 4.24 14.99
CA ILE A 60 21.24 4.07 13.54
C ILE A 60 19.91 3.63 12.91
N LEU A 61 19.15 2.77 13.58
CA LEU A 61 17.81 2.37 13.17
C LEU A 61 16.85 3.58 13.19
N THR A 62 16.88 4.40 14.24
CA THR A 62 16.11 5.66 14.32
C THR A 62 16.47 6.61 13.18
N ALA A 63 17.73 6.63 12.75
CA ALA A 63 18.15 7.48 11.63
C ALA A 63 17.49 7.12 10.29
N MET A 64 16.91 5.93 10.16
CA MET A 64 16.14 5.52 8.98
C MET A 64 14.78 6.22 8.91
N ASP A 65 14.27 6.79 10.01
CA ASP A 65 13.02 7.53 10.03
C ASP A 65 13.13 8.80 9.18
N GLY A 66 12.26 8.90 8.17
CA GLY A 66 12.28 9.98 7.18
C GLY A 66 13.52 9.98 6.28
N ALA A 67 14.32 8.90 6.26
CA ALA A 67 15.41 8.77 5.30
C ALA A 67 14.88 8.47 3.90
N ASN A 68 15.49 9.07 2.88
CA ASN A 68 15.20 8.67 1.50
C ASN A 68 15.70 7.22 1.24
N PRO A 69 15.24 6.55 0.17
CA PRO A 69 15.59 5.15 -0.08
C PRO A 69 17.09 4.87 -0.17
N LEU A 70 17.88 5.81 -0.70
CA LEU A 70 19.33 5.68 -0.83
C LEU A 70 20.01 5.75 0.55
N ALA A 71 19.68 6.75 1.35
CA ALA A 71 20.18 6.90 2.72
C ALA A 71 19.80 5.70 3.60
N ALA A 72 18.55 5.21 3.48
CA ALA A 72 18.10 4.03 4.22
C ALA A 72 18.90 2.76 3.87
N ASN A 73 19.37 2.62 2.62
CA ASN A 73 20.25 1.50 2.23
C ASN A 73 21.63 1.60 2.89
N TRP A 74 22.23 2.79 2.93
CA TRP A 74 23.50 3.03 3.62
C TRP A 74 23.40 2.73 5.12
N LEU A 75 22.35 3.22 5.78
CA LEU A 75 22.12 2.98 7.20
C LEU A 75 21.91 1.49 7.50
N ARG A 76 21.12 0.78 6.67
CA ARG A 76 20.95 -0.68 6.78
C ARG A 76 22.29 -1.40 6.65
N ALA A 77 23.10 -1.05 5.65
CA ALA A 77 24.41 -1.66 5.47
C ALA A 77 25.33 -1.48 6.69
N ALA A 78 25.25 -0.32 7.37
CA ALA A 78 26.00 -0.09 8.60
C ALA A 78 25.49 -0.98 9.75
N VAL A 79 24.16 -1.08 9.92
CA VAL A 79 23.52 -1.98 10.89
C VAL A 79 23.96 -3.43 10.65
N ASP A 80 23.88 -3.91 9.41
CA ASP A 80 24.27 -5.28 9.04
C ASP A 80 25.76 -5.54 9.34
N THR A 81 26.62 -4.55 9.08
CA THR A 81 28.07 -4.66 9.36
C THR A 81 28.37 -4.74 10.86
N ILE A 82 27.73 -3.89 11.67
CA ILE A 82 27.87 -3.92 13.13
C ILE A 82 27.35 -5.26 13.64
N ALA A 83 26.15 -5.68 13.22
CA ALA A 83 25.54 -6.91 13.69
C ALA A 83 26.34 -8.18 13.32
N ALA A 84 26.99 -8.20 12.15
CA ALA A 84 27.84 -9.31 11.73
C ALA A 84 29.15 -9.39 12.53
N ARG A 85 29.68 -8.26 13.00
CA ARG A 85 30.91 -8.18 13.79
C ARG A 85 30.66 -8.51 15.27
N GLU A 86 29.55 -8.04 15.81
CA GLU A 86 29.28 -8.05 17.24
C GLU A 86 28.74 -9.39 17.74
N LYS A 87 29.36 -9.92 18.80
CA LYS A 87 28.90 -11.18 19.42
C LYS A 87 27.65 -11.02 20.29
N LYS A 88 27.41 -9.80 20.80
CA LYS A 88 26.29 -9.49 21.70
C LYS A 88 25.57 -8.24 21.21
N LEU A 89 24.31 -8.40 20.82
CA LEU A 89 23.45 -7.29 20.42
C LEU A 89 22.67 -6.73 21.62
N PRO A 90 22.28 -5.45 21.61
CA PRO A 90 21.52 -4.83 22.70
C PRO A 90 20.03 -5.21 22.63
N ILE A 91 19.71 -6.47 22.95
CA ILE A 91 18.38 -7.07 22.79
C ILE A 91 17.28 -6.24 23.46
N ASP A 92 17.48 -5.76 24.69
CA ASP A 92 16.48 -4.96 25.39
C ASP A 92 16.19 -3.62 24.70
N ALA A 93 17.23 -2.98 24.14
CA ALA A 93 17.06 -1.74 23.40
C ALA A 93 16.36 -1.98 22.06
N LEU A 94 16.69 -3.09 21.37
CA LEU A 94 16.04 -3.48 20.13
C LEU A 94 14.56 -3.85 20.34
N GLN A 95 14.21 -4.49 21.47
CA GLN A 95 12.82 -4.77 21.81
C GLN A 95 12.02 -3.48 22.05
N LYS A 96 12.60 -2.52 22.79
CA LYS A 96 11.97 -1.19 22.99
C LYS A 96 11.78 -0.47 21.66
N PHE A 97 12.79 -0.48 20.80
CA PHE A 97 12.71 0.09 19.46
C PHE A 97 11.62 -0.59 18.60
N LEU A 98 11.56 -1.92 18.61
CA LEU A 98 10.55 -2.68 17.88
C LEU A 98 9.12 -2.38 18.36
N ALA A 99 8.92 -2.17 19.66
CA ALA A 99 7.62 -1.88 20.25
C ALA A 99 7.10 -0.48 19.92
N ASP A 100 7.99 0.48 19.62
CA ASP A 100 7.60 1.82 19.20
C ASP A 100 7.14 1.81 17.73
N GLN A 101 5.82 1.93 17.55
CA GLN A 101 5.17 1.91 16.24
C GLN A 101 5.35 3.21 15.44
N SER A 102 5.94 4.27 16.01
CA SER A 102 6.24 5.51 15.31
C SER A 102 7.44 5.38 14.36
N HIS A 103 8.32 4.41 14.60
CA HIS A 103 9.44 4.13 13.70
C HIS A 103 8.99 3.52 12.37
N THR A 104 9.76 3.78 11.32
CA THR A 104 9.47 3.28 9.98
C THR A 104 9.40 1.75 9.93
N PRO A 105 8.43 1.16 9.18
CA PRO A 105 8.27 -0.29 9.04
C PRO A 105 9.58 -1.02 8.72
N ARG A 106 10.42 -0.44 7.85
CA ARG A 106 11.69 -1.03 7.41
C ARG A 106 12.73 -1.13 8.54
N ALA A 107 12.79 -0.12 9.42
CA ALA A 107 13.70 -0.12 10.56
C ALA A 107 13.23 -1.09 11.63
N ARG A 108 11.92 -1.11 11.92
CA ARG A 108 11.32 -2.06 12.87
C ARG A 108 11.48 -3.51 12.40
N ARG A 109 11.32 -3.78 11.10
CA ARG A 109 11.62 -5.10 10.53
C ARG A 109 13.08 -5.49 10.74
N LEU A 110 14.01 -4.59 10.46
CA LEU A 110 15.44 -4.84 10.67
C LEU A 110 15.76 -5.11 12.15
N ALA A 111 15.18 -4.34 13.09
CA ALA A 111 15.32 -4.59 14.52
C ALA A 111 14.82 -6.00 14.92
N PHE A 112 13.68 -6.43 14.37
CA PHE A 112 13.17 -7.78 14.58
C PHE A 112 14.09 -8.86 13.99
N GLU A 113 14.68 -8.63 12.81
CA GLU A 113 15.65 -9.54 12.20
C GLU A 113 16.90 -9.71 13.06
N LEU A 114 17.39 -8.63 13.66
CA LEU A 114 18.52 -8.66 14.61
C LEU A 114 18.16 -9.45 15.89
N ILE A 115 16.98 -9.20 16.47
CA ILE A 115 16.50 -9.97 17.64
C ILE A 115 16.41 -11.44 17.30
N ARG A 116 15.83 -11.79 16.14
CA ARG A 116 15.68 -13.18 15.70
C ARG A 116 17.02 -13.88 15.48
N ALA A 117 18.00 -13.18 14.92
CA ALA A 117 19.34 -13.73 14.70
C ALA A 117 20.06 -14.03 16.02
N ALA A 118 19.89 -13.17 17.03
CA ALA A 118 20.54 -13.32 18.33
C ALA A 118 19.78 -14.21 19.33
N ASP A 119 18.45 -14.20 19.30
CA ASP A 119 17.57 -15.01 20.15
C ASP A 119 16.28 -15.39 19.41
N ALA A 120 16.31 -16.54 18.72
CA ALA A 120 15.17 -17.08 17.99
C ALA A 120 13.96 -17.41 18.90
N LYS A 121 14.19 -17.78 20.16
CA LYS A 121 13.11 -18.13 21.10
C LYS A 121 12.37 -16.87 21.54
N LEU A 122 13.10 -15.79 21.80
CA LEU A 122 12.51 -14.49 22.09
C LEU A 122 11.72 -13.98 20.88
N ALA A 123 12.30 -13.99 19.69
CA ALA A 123 11.60 -13.55 18.48
C ALA A 123 10.29 -14.32 18.26
N ALA A 124 10.29 -15.65 18.44
CA ALA A 124 9.09 -16.47 18.33
C ALA A 124 7.98 -16.06 19.33
N LYS A 125 8.34 -15.62 20.54
CA LYS A 125 7.38 -15.11 21.54
C LYS A 125 6.80 -13.74 21.18
N LEU A 126 7.52 -12.93 20.40
CA LEU A 126 7.07 -11.60 20.00
C LEU A 126 6.06 -11.63 18.85
N ILE A 127 6.20 -12.60 17.92
CA ILE A 127 5.39 -12.68 16.69
C ILE A 127 3.87 -12.61 16.96
N PRO A 128 3.27 -13.33 17.92
CA PRO A 128 1.82 -13.27 18.14
C PRO A 128 1.28 -11.87 18.43
N GLY A 129 2.09 -11.01 19.07
CA GLY A 129 1.74 -9.62 19.38
C GLY A 129 1.70 -8.70 18.14
N MET A 130 2.23 -9.15 17.01
CA MET A 130 2.33 -8.35 15.77
C MET A 130 1.14 -8.54 14.83
N ILE A 131 0.11 -9.29 15.21
CA ILE A 131 -1.01 -9.63 14.33
C ILE A 131 -1.78 -8.41 13.79
N ASN A 132 -1.74 -7.28 14.49
CA ASN A 132 -2.32 -6.00 14.05
C ASN A 132 -1.27 -4.90 13.86
N ASP A 133 0.01 -5.27 13.72
CA ASP A 133 1.10 -4.31 13.62
C ASP A 133 0.94 -3.40 12.37
N PRO A 134 1.20 -2.08 12.46
CA PRO A 134 1.12 -1.19 11.31
C PRO A 134 2.19 -1.50 10.23
N SER A 135 3.29 -2.15 10.59
CA SER A 135 4.24 -2.72 9.64
C SER A 135 3.70 -4.03 9.07
N VAL A 136 3.29 -4.00 7.81
CA VAL A 136 2.78 -5.19 7.10
C VAL A 136 3.81 -6.32 7.09
N GLU A 137 5.11 -6.02 7.03
CA GLU A 137 6.18 -7.03 7.06
C GLU A 137 6.28 -7.76 8.41
N LEU A 138 6.03 -7.07 9.52
CA LEU A 138 5.96 -7.69 10.85
C LEU A 138 4.65 -8.47 11.02
N ARG A 139 3.55 -7.86 10.56
CA ARG A 139 2.23 -8.47 10.57
C ARG A 139 2.19 -9.80 9.82
N ARG A 140 2.88 -9.87 8.67
CA ARG A 140 2.94 -11.05 7.80
C ARG A 140 3.40 -12.30 8.55
N GLU A 141 4.40 -12.19 9.44
CA GLU A 141 4.90 -13.31 10.25
C GLU A 141 3.83 -13.82 11.23
N ALA A 142 3.11 -12.89 11.87
CA ALA A 142 2.03 -13.23 12.78
C ALA A 142 0.86 -13.90 12.07
N VAL A 143 0.49 -13.38 10.89
CA VAL A 143 -0.55 -13.98 10.04
C VAL A 143 -0.14 -15.38 9.59
N ALA A 144 1.14 -15.60 9.26
CA ALA A 144 1.63 -16.92 8.88
C ALA A 144 1.47 -17.94 10.02
N GLN A 145 1.82 -17.57 11.26
CA GLN A 145 1.60 -18.45 12.41
C GLN A 145 0.11 -18.78 12.64
N VAL A 146 -0.77 -17.80 12.48
CA VAL A 146 -2.22 -18.01 12.61
C VAL A 146 -2.75 -18.92 11.49
N LEU A 147 -2.28 -18.75 10.25
CA LEU A 147 -2.59 -19.65 9.15
C LEU A 147 -2.14 -21.09 9.45
N ASP A 148 -0.93 -21.27 9.97
CA ASP A 148 -0.40 -22.58 10.32
C ASP A 148 -1.16 -23.22 11.48
N ALA A 149 -1.56 -22.43 12.49
CA ALA A 149 -2.44 -22.89 13.56
C ALA A 149 -3.79 -23.42 13.03
N GLY A 150 -4.36 -22.76 12.02
CA GLY A 150 -5.57 -23.23 11.34
C GLY A 150 -5.36 -24.55 10.58
N LYS A 151 -4.16 -24.79 10.02
CA LYS A 151 -3.84 -26.04 9.29
C LYS A 151 -3.71 -27.25 10.21
N ILE A 152 -3.13 -27.06 11.40
CA ILE A 152 -2.91 -28.15 12.36
C ILE A 152 -4.07 -28.32 13.36
N ALA A 153 -5.14 -27.53 13.22
CA ALA A 153 -6.27 -27.59 14.12
C ALA A 153 -7.05 -28.91 13.95
N ASN A 154 -7.23 -29.63 15.06
CA ASN A 154 -7.92 -30.94 15.07
C ASN A 154 -9.45 -30.85 14.94
N GLN A 155 -10.03 -29.65 15.03
CA GLN A 155 -11.48 -29.44 14.95
C GLN A 155 -11.81 -28.36 13.92
N PRO A 156 -12.80 -28.58 13.02
CA PRO A 156 -13.19 -27.60 12.01
C PRO A 156 -13.53 -26.22 12.59
N ALA A 157 -14.20 -26.16 13.75
CA ALA A 157 -14.54 -24.90 14.40
C ALA A 157 -13.30 -24.08 14.82
N ILE A 158 -12.25 -24.75 15.29
CA ILE A 158 -10.97 -24.12 15.65
C ILE A 158 -10.26 -23.63 14.37
N ALA A 159 -10.21 -24.48 13.33
CA ALA A 159 -9.61 -24.10 12.05
C ALA A 159 -10.29 -22.85 11.45
N VAL A 160 -11.63 -22.82 11.44
CA VAL A 160 -12.40 -21.65 10.97
C VAL A 160 -12.04 -20.39 11.76
N LYS A 161 -11.96 -20.48 13.10
CA LYS A 161 -11.59 -19.33 13.94
C LYS A 161 -10.21 -18.79 13.60
N GLU A 162 -9.21 -19.65 13.44
CA GLU A 162 -7.86 -19.22 13.08
C GLU A 162 -7.80 -18.64 11.67
N TYR A 163 -8.44 -19.27 10.67
CA TYR A 163 -8.45 -18.71 9.32
C TYR A 163 -9.22 -17.38 9.20
N ARG A 164 -10.27 -17.16 10.01
CA ARG A 164 -10.92 -15.84 10.11
C ARG A 164 -9.98 -14.80 10.70
N LYS A 165 -9.31 -15.13 11.80
CA LYS A 165 -8.31 -14.26 12.43
C LYS A 165 -7.18 -13.92 11.45
N ALA A 166 -6.69 -14.91 10.69
CA ALA A 166 -5.68 -14.68 9.65
C ALA A 166 -6.20 -13.76 8.56
N LEU A 167 -7.41 -14.00 8.04
CA LEU A 167 -8.03 -13.18 7.01
C LEU A 167 -8.18 -11.72 7.48
N ASP A 168 -8.74 -11.49 8.67
CA ASP A 168 -8.98 -10.15 9.21
C ASP A 168 -7.67 -9.34 9.35
N ALA A 169 -6.59 -10.01 9.74
CA ALA A 169 -5.28 -9.41 9.92
C ALA A 169 -4.50 -9.23 8.61
N ALA A 170 -4.64 -10.15 7.65
CA ALA A 170 -3.83 -10.20 6.43
C ALA A 170 -3.93 -8.93 5.59
N ARG A 171 -2.79 -8.47 5.05
CA ARG A 171 -2.71 -7.36 4.09
C ARG A 171 -2.03 -7.75 2.78
N ASP A 172 -1.39 -8.91 2.74
CA ASP A 172 -0.82 -9.48 1.54
C ASP A 172 -1.81 -10.38 0.80
N ILE A 173 -1.87 -10.22 -0.52
CA ILE A 173 -2.85 -10.91 -1.39
C ILE A 173 -2.70 -12.44 -1.30
N ASP A 174 -1.48 -12.96 -1.18
CA ASP A 174 -1.23 -14.39 -1.09
C ASP A 174 -1.78 -14.99 0.22
N GLN A 175 -1.58 -14.30 1.35
CA GLN A 175 -2.14 -14.71 2.64
C GLN A 175 -3.67 -14.61 2.68
N ILE A 176 -4.24 -13.54 2.10
CA ILE A 176 -5.69 -13.38 1.95
C ILE A 176 -6.26 -14.53 1.11
N LYS A 177 -5.62 -14.88 -0.01
CA LYS A 177 -6.02 -16.02 -0.86
C LYS A 177 -5.93 -17.35 -0.12
N ALA A 178 -4.85 -17.57 0.64
CA ALA A 178 -4.67 -18.79 1.43
C ALA A 178 -5.77 -18.95 2.50
N ALA A 179 -6.01 -17.90 3.30
CA ALA A 179 -7.07 -17.89 4.31
C ALA A 179 -8.47 -18.09 3.68
N THR A 180 -8.73 -17.37 2.59
CA THR A 180 -10.02 -17.44 1.87
C THR A 180 -10.26 -18.82 1.30
N LYS A 181 -9.25 -19.43 0.67
CA LYS A 181 -9.35 -20.81 0.18
C LYS A 181 -9.67 -21.78 1.32
N ALA A 182 -8.92 -21.70 2.41
CA ALA A 182 -9.12 -22.61 3.54
C ALA A 182 -10.52 -22.46 4.18
N LEU A 183 -11.02 -21.23 4.30
CA LEU A 183 -12.39 -20.95 4.77
C LEU A 183 -13.45 -21.55 3.82
N ARG A 184 -13.30 -21.36 2.50
CA ARG A 184 -14.23 -21.89 1.50
C ARG A 184 -14.23 -23.42 1.45
N ASP A 185 -13.07 -24.05 1.62
CA ASP A 185 -12.96 -25.51 1.72
C ASP A 185 -13.75 -26.04 2.94
N LEU A 186 -13.82 -25.26 4.02
CA LEU A 186 -14.66 -25.49 5.21
C LEU A 186 -16.10 -24.94 5.09
N LYS A 187 -16.56 -24.69 3.85
CA LYS A 187 -17.92 -24.20 3.51
C LYS A 187 -18.28 -22.86 4.15
N GLN A 188 -17.29 -22.03 4.45
CA GLN A 188 -17.48 -20.69 4.97
C GLN A 188 -17.53 -19.67 3.83
N GLU A 189 -18.47 -18.72 3.89
CA GLU A 189 -18.53 -17.62 2.93
C GLU A 189 -17.47 -16.56 3.23
N VAL A 190 -16.88 -15.97 2.18
CA VAL A 190 -15.89 -14.89 2.31
C VAL A 190 -16.23 -13.79 1.33
N ASP A 191 -16.52 -12.60 1.85
CA ASP A 191 -16.77 -11.38 1.09
C ASP A 191 -15.44 -10.63 0.86
N LEU A 192 -14.71 -11.03 -0.19
CA LEU A 192 -13.47 -10.38 -0.59
C LEU A 192 -13.65 -8.90 -0.99
N PRO A 193 -14.67 -8.52 -1.78
CA PRO A 193 -14.93 -7.12 -2.09
C PRO A 193 -15.04 -6.23 -0.85
N ARG A 194 -15.74 -6.69 0.19
CA ARG A 194 -15.82 -5.97 1.47
C ARG A 194 -14.50 -6.00 2.22
N HIS A 195 -13.81 -7.14 2.28
CA HIS A 195 -12.52 -7.26 2.96
C HIS A 195 -11.45 -6.30 2.41
N PHE A 196 -11.38 -6.15 1.09
CA PHE A 196 -10.48 -5.20 0.43
C PHE A 196 -11.01 -3.76 0.44
N GLY A 197 -12.33 -3.56 0.49
CA GLY A 197 -12.95 -2.25 0.38
C GLY A 197 -13.14 -1.79 -1.07
N PHE A 198 -13.27 -2.73 -2.01
CA PHE A 198 -13.54 -2.45 -3.42
C PHE A 198 -14.88 -1.73 -3.60
N LEU A 199 -14.92 -0.76 -4.51
CA LEU A 199 -16.12 -0.04 -4.92
C LEU A 199 -16.77 -0.79 -6.08
N MET A 200 -17.98 -1.28 -5.85
CA MET A 200 -18.66 -2.23 -6.74
C MET A 200 -19.81 -1.61 -7.54
N HIS A 201 -20.30 -0.45 -7.10
CA HIS A 201 -21.50 0.22 -7.61
C HIS A 201 -21.10 1.55 -8.23
N TRP A 202 -21.46 1.74 -9.49
CA TRP A 202 -21.05 2.85 -10.32
C TRP A 202 -22.23 3.38 -11.13
N ASN A 203 -22.13 4.65 -11.52
CA ASN A 203 -22.80 5.17 -12.70
C ASN A 203 -21.73 5.39 -13.76
N VAL A 204 -22.00 5.02 -15.01
CA VAL A 204 -21.05 5.16 -16.12
C VAL A 204 -21.63 6.01 -17.23
N ILE A 205 -20.80 6.80 -17.88
CA ILE A 205 -21.17 7.57 -19.09
C ILE A 205 -20.07 7.52 -20.14
N GLY A 206 -20.48 7.39 -21.40
CA GLY A 206 -19.61 7.24 -22.56
C GLY A 206 -20.33 6.47 -23.67
N PRO A 207 -19.63 6.10 -24.75
CA PRO A 207 -18.26 6.47 -25.07
C PRO A 207 -18.16 7.89 -25.65
N PHE A 208 -17.24 8.69 -25.11
CA PHE A 208 -16.74 9.92 -25.72
C PHE A 208 -15.57 9.63 -26.66
N ASP A 209 -15.17 10.60 -27.46
CA ASP A 209 -14.06 10.46 -28.39
C ASP A 209 -12.68 10.43 -27.67
N ASN A 210 -11.79 9.56 -28.14
CA ASN A 210 -10.38 9.53 -27.76
C ASN A 210 -9.49 9.30 -28.99
N SER A 211 -9.90 9.81 -30.17
CA SER A 211 -9.08 9.70 -31.37
C SER A 211 -7.71 10.33 -31.14
N GLU A 212 -6.67 9.65 -31.62
CA GLU A 212 -5.27 10.03 -31.41
C GLU A 212 -4.91 10.25 -29.93
N ARG A 213 -5.64 9.59 -29.01
CA ARG A 213 -5.50 9.72 -27.55
C ARG A 213 -5.80 11.12 -27.00
N ALA A 214 -6.40 11.99 -27.80
CA ALA A 214 -6.74 13.36 -27.42
C ALA A 214 -7.76 13.43 -26.27
N GLY A 215 -8.58 12.39 -26.13
CA GLY A 215 -9.58 12.25 -25.08
C GLY A 215 -8.97 12.31 -23.68
N PHE A 216 -7.73 11.89 -23.45
CA PHE A 216 -7.09 12.00 -22.14
C PHE A 216 -6.97 13.47 -21.68
N ALA A 217 -6.47 14.35 -22.54
CA ALA A 217 -6.27 15.77 -22.27
C ALA A 217 -7.56 16.58 -22.34
N LYS A 218 -8.45 16.24 -23.29
CA LYS A 218 -9.72 16.94 -23.50
C LYS A 218 -10.61 16.91 -22.25
N VAL A 219 -11.14 18.06 -21.86
CA VAL A 219 -12.11 18.19 -20.77
C VAL A 219 -13.50 17.86 -21.30
N PHE A 220 -14.12 16.82 -20.78
CA PHE A 220 -15.52 16.49 -21.06
C PHE A 220 -16.44 17.00 -19.94
N PRO A 221 -17.76 17.17 -20.21
CA PRO A 221 -18.69 17.71 -19.22
C PRO A 221 -18.66 17.05 -17.83
N PRO A 222 -18.54 15.70 -17.70
CA PRO A 222 -18.46 15.05 -16.39
C PRO A 222 -17.30 15.54 -15.49
N GLU A 223 -16.22 16.07 -16.07
CA GLU A 223 -15.07 16.58 -15.29
C GLU A 223 -15.36 17.91 -14.57
N THR A 224 -16.36 18.66 -15.05
CA THR A 224 -16.73 19.96 -14.47
C THR A 224 -17.89 19.82 -13.50
N ASN A 225 -18.93 19.09 -13.89
CA ASN A 225 -20.08 18.80 -13.05
C ASN A 225 -20.68 17.43 -13.39
N VAL A 226 -20.95 16.62 -12.38
CA VAL A 226 -21.65 15.34 -12.55
C VAL A 226 -23.13 15.58 -12.33
N ASP A 227 -23.86 15.64 -13.43
CA ASP A 227 -25.32 15.59 -13.48
C ASP A 227 -25.74 14.23 -14.07
N LEU A 228 -26.37 13.37 -13.25
CA LEU A 228 -26.75 12.01 -13.62
C LEU A 228 -27.92 11.97 -14.61
N GLU A 229 -28.68 13.05 -14.75
CA GLU A 229 -29.82 13.14 -15.67
C GLU A 229 -29.44 13.75 -17.03
N ALA A 230 -28.22 14.30 -17.14
CA ALA A 230 -27.77 14.99 -18.34
C ALA A 230 -27.44 14.05 -19.51
N MET A 231 -27.57 14.60 -20.72
CA MET A 231 -27.17 13.99 -21.99
C MET A 231 -26.09 14.84 -22.66
N TYR A 232 -25.06 14.20 -23.21
CA TYR A 232 -23.93 14.87 -23.86
C TYR A 232 -23.65 14.28 -25.24
N ASP A 233 -22.91 15.02 -26.08
CA ASP A 233 -22.36 14.47 -27.32
C ASP A 233 -21.22 13.51 -27.03
N GLY A 234 -21.43 12.23 -27.36
CA GLY A 234 -20.42 11.18 -27.37
C GLY A 234 -19.83 10.96 -28.76
N LYS A 235 -19.03 9.89 -28.92
CA LYS A 235 -18.31 9.61 -30.17
C LYS A 235 -19.23 9.30 -31.35
N ALA A 236 -20.30 8.53 -31.12
CA ALA A 236 -21.21 8.04 -32.17
C ALA A 236 -22.66 8.52 -31.99
N GLY A 237 -22.90 9.48 -31.09
CA GLY A 237 -24.24 9.95 -30.75
C GLY A 237 -24.32 10.48 -29.33
N LYS A 238 -25.54 10.80 -28.88
CA LYS A 238 -25.77 11.26 -27.50
C LYS A 238 -25.51 10.14 -26.50
N VAL A 239 -24.88 10.47 -25.38
CA VAL A 239 -24.60 9.56 -24.26
C VAL A 239 -25.24 10.10 -22.98
N LYS A 240 -25.65 9.18 -22.10
CA LYS A 240 -26.23 9.47 -20.78
C LYS A 240 -25.65 8.55 -19.73
N TRP A 241 -25.81 8.91 -18.47
CA TRP A 241 -25.41 8.03 -17.37
C TRP A 241 -26.29 6.78 -17.31
N SER A 242 -25.68 5.67 -16.92
CA SER A 242 -26.39 4.43 -16.59
C SER A 242 -25.78 3.77 -15.37
N SER A 243 -26.60 3.10 -14.58
CA SER A 243 -26.11 2.29 -13.46
C SER A 243 -25.26 1.13 -13.98
N PHE A 244 -24.14 0.86 -13.31
CA PHE A 244 -23.24 -0.23 -13.61
C PHE A 244 -22.70 -0.84 -12.33
N VAL A 245 -22.81 -2.16 -12.23
CA VAL A 245 -22.41 -2.90 -11.03
C VAL A 245 -21.47 -4.03 -11.45
N THR A 246 -20.37 -4.23 -10.72
CA THR A 246 -19.54 -5.42 -10.88
C THR A 246 -19.81 -6.42 -9.75
N ALA A 247 -19.72 -7.71 -10.07
CA ALA A 247 -19.74 -8.82 -9.10
C ALA A 247 -18.42 -9.60 -9.10
N ASP A 248 -17.36 -9.02 -9.66
CA ASP A 248 -16.02 -9.60 -9.63
C ASP A 248 -15.46 -9.64 -8.20
N GLU A 249 -14.86 -10.76 -7.77
CA GLU A 249 -14.42 -10.93 -6.38
C GLU A 249 -13.27 -9.98 -5.98
N TYR A 250 -12.56 -9.41 -6.96
CA TYR A 250 -11.51 -8.41 -6.77
C TYR A 250 -11.93 -7.02 -7.28
N GLY A 251 -13.24 -6.78 -7.42
CA GLY A 251 -13.76 -5.46 -7.77
C GLY A 251 -13.39 -4.97 -9.16
N MET A 252 -13.06 -5.88 -10.09
CA MET A 252 -12.82 -5.50 -11.47
C MET A 252 -14.07 -4.93 -12.12
N VAL A 253 -14.00 -3.67 -12.54
CA VAL A 253 -14.99 -3.00 -13.36
C VAL A 253 -14.55 -3.11 -14.82
N ASP A 254 -15.38 -3.73 -15.64
CA ASP A 254 -15.13 -3.92 -17.07
C ASP A 254 -16.03 -3.00 -17.88
N ILE A 255 -15.47 -1.89 -18.37
CA ILE A 255 -16.22 -0.88 -19.12
C ILE A 255 -16.69 -1.41 -20.47
N ASN A 256 -16.05 -2.43 -21.04
CA ASN A 256 -16.56 -3.08 -22.26
C ASN A 256 -17.94 -3.71 -22.06
N LYS A 257 -18.32 -4.05 -20.82
CA LYS A 257 -19.68 -4.53 -20.48
C LYS A 257 -20.70 -3.40 -20.35
N ALA A 258 -20.24 -2.17 -20.17
CA ALA A 258 -21.10 -0.98 -20.19
C ALA A 258 -21.32 -0.47 -21.61
N TYR A 259 -20.30 -0.58 -22.46
CA TYR A 259 -20.30 -0.13 -23.85
C TYR A 259 -19.74 -1.24 -24.75
N PRO A 260 -20.56 -2.24 -25.11
CA PRO A 260 -20.10 -3.32 -25.98
C PRO A 260 -19.69 -2.76 -27.35
N GLY A 261 -18.51 -3.19 -27.81
CA GLY A 261 -18.01 -2.90 -29.15
C GLY A 261 -17.94 -4.16 -30.02
N PRO A 262 -17.62 -4.03 -31.32
CA PRO A 262 -17.32 -5.18 -32.16
C PRO A 262 -16.13 -5.95 -31.56
N GLY A 263 -16.12 -7.28 -31.69
CA GLY A 263 -15.04 -8.23 -31.33
C GLY A 263 -14.06 -7.81 -30.20
N ASP A 264 -13.18 -6.87 -30.53
CA ASP A 264 -12.07 -6.36 -29.72
C ASP A 264 -12.43 -5.23 -28.72
N GLY A 265 -13.72 -4.92 -28.58
CA GLY A 265 -14.20 -3.78 -27.80
C GLY A 265 -14.07 -2.46 -28.57
N LEU A 266 -14.62 -1.38 -28.02
CA LEU A 266 -14.51 -0.06 -28.64
C LEU A 266 -13.08 0.47 -28.55
N LYS A 267 -12.64 1.21 -29.58
CA LYS A 267 -11.31 1.80 -29.69
C LYS A 267 -11.39 3.31 -29.81
N GLU A 268 -10.33 3.96 -29.35
CA GLU A 268 -10.25 5.42 -29.32
C GLU A 268 -11.50 6.03 -28.66
N VAL A 269 -11.84 5.51 -27.48
CA VAL A 269 -13.00 5.94 -26.70
C VAL A 269 -12.60 6.35 -25.29
N THR A 270 -13.37 7.26 -24.71
CA THR A 270 -13.27 7.66 -23.30
C THR A 270 -14.60 7.37 -22.60
N ALA A 271 -14.57 6.92 -21.35
CA ALA A 271 -15.74 6.81 -20.49
C ALA A 271 -15.42 7.32 -19.11
N TYR A 272 -16.47 7.59 -18.35
CA TYR A 272 -16.37 7.97 -16.95
C TYR A 272 -17.12 6.97 -16.09
N ALA A 273 -16.59 6.71 -14.90
CA ALA A 273 -17.26 5.99 -13.84
C ALA A 273 -17.36 6.90 -12.61
N TYR A 274 -18.56 7.04 -12.07
CA TYR A 274 -18.89 7.89 -10.94
C TYR A 274 -19.50 7.07 -9.80
N THR A 275 -19.13 7.38 -8.56
CA THR A 275 -19.79 6.82 -7.38
C THR A 275 -19.73 7.80 -6.21
N GLU A 276 -20.62 7.59 -5.25
CA GLU A 276 -20.69 8.35 -4.00
C GLU A 276 -20.20 7.49 -2.85
N TYR A 277 -19.58 8.14 -1.86
CA TYR A 277 -18.93 7.47 -0.75
C TYR A 277 -19.16 8.28 0.54
N HIS A 278 -20.02 7.78 1.43
CA HIS A 278 -20.28 8.44 2.71
C HIS A 278 -19.28 8.01 3.78
N ALA A 279 -18.59 8.96 4.41
CA ALA A 279 -17.53 8.65 5.36
C ALA A 279 -17.42 9.67 6.50
N ALA A 280 -16.68 9.30 7.54
CA ALA A 280 -16.11 10.28 8.45
C ALA A 280 -15.01 11.09 7.73
N ALA A 281 -14.75 12.32 8.19
CA ALA A 281 -13.62 13.09 7.70
C ALA A 281 -12.31 12.44 8.14
N GLY A 282 -11.32 12.38 7.25
CA GLY A 282 -10.00 11.87 7.61
C GLY A 282 -9.16 11.41 6.43
N PRO A 283 -7.89 11.07 6.70
CA PRO A 283 -6.96 10.58 5.70
C PRO A 283 -7.31 9.15 5.30
N VAL A 284 -7.28 8.88 3.99
CA VAL A 284 -7.45 7.55 3.41
C VAL A 284 -6.51 7.37 2.21
N GLN A 285 -6.39 6.15 1.74
CA GLN A 285 -5.80 5.83 0.44
C GLN A 285 -6.88 5.38 -0.54
N LEU A 286 -6.88 6.00 -1.71
CA LEU A 286 -7.52 5.45 -2.90
C LEU A 286 -6.50 4.56 -3.59
N ARG A 287 -6.80 3.26 -3.70
CA ARG A 287 -5.92 2.30 -4.38
C ARG A 287 -6.55 1.83 -5.68
N LEU A 288 -5.85 2.08 -6.78
CA LEU A 288 -6.32 1.89 -8.15
C LEU A 288 -5.45 0.89 -8.89
N GLY A 289 -6.09 -0.02 -9.61
CA GLY A 289 -5.49 -0.79 -10.69
C GLY A 289 -6.21 -0.44 -11.98
N CYS A 290 -5.47 -0.15 -13.05
CA CYS A 290 -6.08 0.11 -14.36
C CYS A 290 -5.13 -0.31 -15.48
N LYS A 291 -5.71 -0.85 -16.56
CA LYS A 291 -4.96 -1.27 -17.75
C LYS A 291 -4.83 -0.17 -18.80
N ASN A 292 -5.61 0.89 -18.68
CA ASN A 292 -5.73 1.94 -19.68
C ASN A 292 -5.42 3.30 -19.06
N ALA A 293 -5.37 4.37 -19.87
CA ALA A 293 -5.09 5.70 -19.34
C ALA A 293 -6.25 6.17 -18.46
N TRP A 294 -5.93 6.88 -17.37
CA TRP A 294 -6.91 7.24 -16.37
C TRP A 294 -6.62 8.57 -15.67
N LYS A 295 -7.69 9.21 -15.19
CA LYS A 295 -7.65 10.34 -14.25
C LYS A 295 -8.69 10.11 -13.16
N ILE A 296 -8.44 10.59 -11.94
CA ILE A 296 -9.38 10.48 -10.82
C ILE A 296 -9.58 11.81 -10.12
N TRP A 297 -10.83 12.10 -9.78
CA TRP A 297 -11.24 13.26 -9.00
C TRP A 297 -11.91 12.83 -7.71
N LEU A 298 -11.69 13.62 -6.66
CA LEU A 298 -12.38 13.54 -5.38
C LEU A 298 -13.07 14.89 -5.14
N ASN A 299 -14.39 14.88 -4.95
CA ASN A 299 -15.18 16.08 -4.68
C ASN A 299 -14.95 17.19 -5.73
N GLY A 300 -14.90 16.80 -7.02
CA GLY A 300 -14.65 17.70 -8.15
C GLY A 300 -13.21 18.18 -8.31
N LYS A 301 -12.28 17.80 -7.42
CA LYS A 301 -10.85 18.17 -7.52
C LYS A 301 -10.05 17.03 -8.11
N LEU A 302 -9.26 17.31 -9.15
CA LEU A 302 -8.34 16.34 -9.74
C LEU A 302 -7.32 15.90 -8.69
N VAL A 303 -7.22 14.59 -8.46
CA VAL A 303 -6.23 14.01 -7.55
C VAL A 303 -4.97 13.66 -8.32
N PHE A 304 -5.11 12.86 -9.39
CA PHE A 304 -3.98 12.40 -10.21
C PHE A 304 -4.46 11.81 -11.54
N GLY A 305 -3.53 11.54 -12.46
CA GLY A 305 -3.80 10.75 -13.65
C GLY A 305 -2.54 10.28 -14.35
N ARG A 306 -2.66 9.24 -15.18
CA ARG A 306 -1.59 8.67 -16.00
C ARG A 306 -2.07 8.39 -17.41
N ASP A 307 -1.34 8.91 -18.38
CA ASP A 307 -1.56 8.64 -19.81
C ASP A 307 -0.79 7.39 -20.25
N GLU A 308 -1.14 6.25 -19.65
CA GLU A 308 -0.47 4.97 -19.89
C GLU A 308 -1.49 3.91 -20.32
N TYR A 309 -1.25 3.26 -21.46
CA TYR A 309 -2.16 2.25 -22.03
C TYR A 309 -1.52 0.86 -22.03
N HIS A 310 -2.38 -0.15 -21.88
CA HIS A 310 -2.09 -1.57 -22.00
C HIS A 310 -0.91 -2.05 -21.16
N ARG A 311 -0.75 -1.43 -19.99
CA ARG A 311 0.18 -1.91 -18.97
C ARG A 311 -0.44 -3.11 -18.28
N GLY A 312 0.41 -4.05 -17.85
CA GLY A 312 -0.02 -5.05 -16.87
C GLY A 312 -0.61 -4.37 -15.64
N MET A 313 -1.61 -4.99 -15.03
CA MET A 313 -2.30 -4.45 -13.86
C MET A 313 -2.05 -5.32 -12.64
N ARG A 314 -1.82 -4.66 -11.50
CA ARG A 314 -1.77 -5.29 -10.18
C ARG A 314 -2.85 -4.67 -9.30
N ILE A 315 -3.35 -5.43 -8.32
CA ILE A 315 -4.13 -4.84 -7.23
C ILE A 315 -3.24 -3.79 -6.55
N ASP A 316 -3.82 -2.63 -6.21
CA ASP A 316 -3.13 -1.52 -5.55
C ASP A 316 -1.92 -0.96 -6.33
N GLN A 317 -1.93 -1.05 -7.66
CA GLN A 317 -0.84 -0.55 -8.53
C GLN A 317 -0.52 0.93 -8.28
N TYR A 318 -1.55 1.74 -8.04
CA TYR A 318 -1.44 3.14 -7.66
C TYR A 318 -2.07 3.34 -6.29
N GLN A 319 -1.38 4.07 -5.42
CA GLN A 319 -1.85 4.42 -4.07
C GLN A 319 -1.83 5.94 -3.97
N LEU A 320 -2.99 6.53 -3.72
CA LEU A 320 -3.18 7.97 -3.69
C LEU A 320 -3.66 8.37 -2.30
N ASP A 321 -2.82 9.08 -1.57
CA ASP A 321 -3.19 9.64 -0.26
C ASP A 321 -4.13 10.83 -0.47
N VAL A 322 -5.32 10.75 0.12
CA VAL A 322 -6.35 11.80 0.03
C VAL A 322 -7.02 12.01 1.38
N ASN A 323 -7.77 13.10 1.52
CA ASN A 323 -8.60 13.37 2.69
C ASN A 323 -10.06 13.37 2.29
N LEU A 324 -10.88 12.53 2.93
CA LEU A 324 -12.33 12.55 2.78
C LEU A 324 -12.92 13.68 3.62
N ALA A 325 -13.98 14.30 3.09
CA ALA A 325 -14.86 15.16 3.86
C ALA A 325 -15.83 14.32 4.70
N LYS A 326 -16.38 14.91 5.77
CA LYS A 326 -17.46 14.29 6.53
C LYS A 326 -18.73 14.23 5.68
N GLY A 327 -19.39 13.08 5.65
CA GLY A 327 -20.61 12.86 4.87
C GLY A 327 -20.28 12.44 3.45
N ARG A 328 -21.01 12.98 2.48
CA ARG A 328 -20.94 12.60 1.07
C ARG A 328 -19.61 13.03 0.44
N ASN A 329 -18.91 12.08 -0.15
CA ASN A 329 -17.79 12.32 -1.06
C ASN A 329 -18.14 11.78 -2.45
N THR A 330 -17.65 12.44 -3.50
CA THR A 330 -17.83 11.98 -4.88
C THR A 330 -16.50 11.54 -5.47
N LEU A 331 -16.52 10.39 -6.15
CA LEU A 331 -15.39 9.85 -6.88
C LEU A 331 -15.76 9.77 -8.36
N LEU A 332 -14.93 10.36 -9.20
CA LEU A 332 -15.07 10.29 -10.65
C LEU A 332 -13.77 9.74 -11.23
N ILE A 333 -13.86 8.78 -12.12
CA ILE A 333 -12.72 8.20 -12.83
C ILE A 333 -12.97 8.36 -14.32
N LYS A 334 -12.00 8.94 -15.02
CA LYS A 334 -11.92 8.94 -16.48
C LYS A 334 -11.09 7.76 -16.93
N LEU A 335 -11.53 7.07 -17.96
CA LEU A 335 -10.89 5.88 -18.50
C LEU A 335 -10.82 6.03 -20.02
N CYS A 336 -9.63 6.00 -20.58
CA CYS A 336 -9.39 6.20 -22.01
C CYS A 336 -8.85 4.92 -22.64
N GLN A 337 -9.45 4.46 -23.72
CA GLN A 337 -8.99 3.35 -24.56
C GLN A 337 -8.43 3.89 -25.87
N ASN A 338 -7.31 3.33 -26.34
CA ASN A 338 -6.58 3.83 -27.51
C ASN A 338 -6.90 3.04 -28.80
N GLU A 339 -6.13 3.33 -29.85
CA GLU A 339 -6.25 2.79 -31.21
C GLU A 339 -5.65 1.39 -31.42
N GLN A 340 -4.91 0.85 -30.44
CA GLN A 340 -4.19 -0.41 -30.64
C GLN A 340 -5.15 -1.60 -30.81
N MET A 341 -4.80 -2.54 -31.71
CA MET A 341 -5.65 -3.66 -32.12
C MET A 341 -5.11 -5.03 -31.74
N GLN A 342 -3.96 -5.10 -31.05
CA GLN A 342 -3.39 -6.39 -30.65
C GLN A 342 -4.28 -7.08 -29.61
N ASP A 343 -4.25 -8.41 -29.53
CA ASP A 343 -5.21 -9.13 -28.68
C ASP A 343 -5.16 -8.77 -27.19
N TRP A 344 -4.00 -8.37 -26.71
CA TRP A 344 -3.77 -7.93 -25.32
C TRP A 344 -4.24 -6.49 -25.03
N THR A 345 -4.77 -5.78 -26.03
CA THR A 345 -5.18 -4.36 -25.95
C THR A 345 -6.70 -4.16 -25.87
N LYS A 346 -7.47 -5.25 -25.78
CA LYS A 346 -8.95 -5.23 -25.76
C LYS A 346 -9.52 -4.78 -24.42
N GLN A 347 -8.76 -4.99 -23.35
CA GLN A 347 -9.25 -4.80 -21.99
C GLN A 347 -9.43 -3.32 -21.69
N TRP A 348 -10.62 -2.96 -21.20
CA TRP A 348 -10.95 -1.62 -20.74
C TRP A 348 -11.47 -1.70 -19.31
N GLN A 349 -10.53 -1.80 -18.37
CA GLN A 349 -10.82 -2.28 -17.02
C GLN A 349 -10.10 -1.47 -15.95
N PHE A 350 -10.76 -1.32 -14.81
CA PHE A 350 -10.17 -0.75 -13.61
C PHE A 350 -10.72 -1.41 -12.34
N GLN A 351 -10.07 -1.15 -11.23
CA GLN A 351 -10.53 -1.47 -9.87
C GLN A 351 -10.19 -0.27 -9.00
N LEU A 352 -11.10 0.11 -8.10
CA LEU A 352 -10.86 1.14 -7.09
C LEU A 352 -11.32 0.64 -5.73
N ARG A 353 -10.51 0.87 -4.70
CA ARG A 353 -10.85 0.62 -3.30
C ARG A 353 -10.41 1.76 -2.40
N VAL A 354 -11.03 1.83 -1.23
CA VAL A 354 -10.71 2.82 -0.17
C VAL A 354 -10.21 2.08 1.06
N CYS A 355 -9.04 2.46 1.57
CA CYS A 355 -8.40 1.80 2.71
C CYS A 355 -7.53 2.77 3.52
N ASP A 356 -7.05 2.32 4.68
CA ASP A 356 -5.95 2.99 5.39
C ASP A 356 -4.58 2.71 4.70
N PRO A 357 -3.48 3.36 5.14
CA PRO A 357 -2.14 3.12 4.58
C PRO A 357 -1.62 1.68 4.73
N THR A 358 -2.13 0.90 5.69
CA THR A 358 -1.78 -0.52 5.84
C THR A 358 -2.55 -1.42 4.86
N GLY A 359 -3.57 -0.88 4.19
CA GLY A 359 -4.47 -1.62 3.30
C GLY A 359 -5.71 -2.19 4.00
N THR A 360 -6.04 -1.75 5.22
CA THR A 360 -7.32 -2.12 5.86
C THR A 360 -8.45 -1.38 5.18
N ALA A 361 -9.49 -2.08 4.75
CA ALA A 361 -10.65 -1.43 4.16
C ALA A 361 -11.24 -0.37 5.09
N ILE A 362 -11.48 0.82 4.53
CA ILE A 362 -12.35 1.82 5.12
C ILE A 362 -13.63 1.69 4.29
N LEU A 363 -14.75 1.39 4.95
CA LEU A 363 -16.02 1.14 4.28
C LEU A 363 -16.90 2.38 4.36
N ALA A 364 -17.62 2.68 3.28
CA ALA A 364 -18.64 3.70 3.29
C ALA A 364 -19.70 3.37 4.35
N ALA A 365 -20.19 4.39 5.05
CA ALA A 365 -21.23 4.27 6.06
C ALA A 365 -22.54 3.70 5.47
N ASP A 366 -22.81 3.99 4.20
CA ASP A 366 -23.97 3.56 3.43
C ASP A 366 -23.62 2.47 2.40
N ARG A 367 -22.51 1.75 2.57
CA ARG A 367 -22.03 0.74 1.61
C ARG A 367 -23.16 -0.25 1.25
N PRO A 368 -23.56 -0.35 -0.02
CA PRO A 368 -24.54 -1.35 -0.44
C PRO A 368 -23.99 -2.79 -0.29
N PRO A 369 -24.86 -3.81 -0.26
CA PRO A 369 -24.43 -5.21 -0.27
C PRO A 369 -23.49 -5.53 -1.45
N THR A 370 -22.55 -6.45 -1.22
CA THR A 370 -21.68 -6.96 -2.28
C THR A 370 -22.53 -7.64 -3.36
N PRO A 371 -22.46 -7.21 -4.63
CA PRO A 371 -23.27 -7.76 -5.70
C PRO A 371 -22.96 -9.24 -5.97
N LYS A 372 -24.00 -10.05 -6.14
CA LYS A 372 -23.87 -11.45 -6.59
C LYS A 372 -23.90 -11.59 -8.12
N LYS A 373 -24.40 -10.58 -8.82
CA LYS A 373 -24.49 -10.50 -10.29
C LYS A 373 -24.09 -9.09 -10.72
N GLY A 374 -23.32 -9.00 -11.80
CA GLY A 374 -22.92 -7.72 -12.39
C GLY A 374 -23.89 -7.28 -13.49
N THR A 375 -23.82 -6.01 -13.84
CA THR A 375 -24.57 -5.42 -14.94
C THR A 375 -23.85 -5.65 -16.27
N ASN A 376 -24.59 -6.04 -17.30
CA ASN A 376 -24.17 -5.93 -18.69
C ASN A 376 -25.16 -4.97 -19.35
N ASN A 377 -24.73 -3.75 -19.66
CA ASN A 377 -25.55 -2.81 -20.40
C ASN A 377 -25.43 -3.22 -21.87
N GLN A 378 -26.41 -3.99 -22.35
CA GLN A 378 -26.53 -4.33 -23.77
C GLN A 378 -27.10 -3.17 -24.56
#